data_AF-A0A4P7CFW2-F1
#
_entry.id   AF-A0A4P7CFW2-F1
#
_cell.length_a   1.000
_cell.length_b   1.000
_cell.length_c   1.000
_cell.angle_alpha   90.00
_cell.angle_beta   90.00
_cell.angle_gamma   90.00
#
_symmetry.space_group_name_H-M   'P 1'
#
loop_
_entity.id
_entity.type
_entity.pdbx_description
1 polymer ?
#
loop_
_entity_poly.entity_id
_entity_poly.type
_entity_poly.pdbx_seq_one_letter_code
_entity_poly.pdbx_strand_id
1 'polypeptide(L)'
;MKKTLFAIFSLFLTACNDNVVKTIDTAELLANLDNPDYIIIDSRNDSLYNGFKEKHASRGGHIKGAIQFRCNWFERIEADKFDSFAEAKGISKQKTLVIYDSNSDESACISAEFNAKGYKVRTFSDFISYANAGYPLDSFPHFQYSVSPEWLYALMQGEQPETYHNDQFMLFEVSWGTLEKAKAYTQHIVGAYHFDTDWVEGEAPVYNLANPQQIEQNLLQHGITKDKTIVLYSDNPLAAYRVFWALKWAGVEDVRVLNGNLATWMDAGFPTETKVNLPLPETEFGTTIPANPQINISQPEQAYARQQRGLKLVSTRAWEEFIGEVSGDEHIQATGEPQGAIWGFSGTAPSNVADFYDPDDTLRNPKEIVALWQSQHIQQGDQLAFYCGTGWRASVPWFMTQLLGWQNTAVYDGGWNAWQMTKLPVQKGVPNDVVKPDAKNDAGRMLKKGNSCRS
;
A
#
# COMPACT_ATOMS: atom_id res chain seq x y z
N MET A 1 -35.54 44.08 -47.11
CA MET A 1 -34.06 43.93 -47.17
C MET A 1 -33.45 44.90 -46.18
N LYS A 2 -32.66 44.39 -45.21
CA LYS A 2 -31.74 45.09 -44.29
C LYS A 2 -32.31 46.13 -43.30
N LYS A 3 -32.32 45.77 -42.01
CA LYS A 3 -31.39 46.23 -40.95
C LYS A 3 -32.06 46.02 -39.59
N THR A 4 -31.55 45.09 -38.78
CA THR A 4 -31.75 45.16 -37.33
C THR A 4 -30.42 44.84 -36.67
N LEU A 5 -29.92 45.87 -35.99
CA LEU A 5 -28.77 45.94 -35.10
C LEU A 5 -28.98 44.96 -33.94
N PHE A 6 -28.02 44.08 -33.66
CA PHE A 6 -27.93 43.42 -32.36
C PHE A 6 -26.62 43.81 -31.68
N ALA A 7 -26.78 44.23 -30.43
CA ALA A 7 -25.81 44.90 -29.62
C ALA A 7 -24.60 44.02 -29.28
N ILE A 8 -23.43 44.63 -29.34
CA ILE A 8 -22.19 44.15 -28.75
C ILE A 8 -22.37 44.25 -27.23
N PHE A 9 -22.44 43.11 -26.54
CA PHE A 9 -22.21 43.05 -25.10
C PHE A 9 -20.77 42.61 -24.88
N SER A 10 -19.92 43.60 -24.69
CA SER A 10 -18.57 43.45 -24.13
C SER A 10 -18.66 43.40 -22.61
N LEU A 11 -18.03 42.39 -22.00
CA LEU A 11 -17.10 42.47 -20.86
C LEU A 11 -16.96 41.06 -20.28
N PHE A 12 -16.01 40.28 -20.81
CA PHE A 12 -15.31 39.33 -19.95
C PHE A 12 -14.18 40.13 -19.30
N LEU A 13 -14.35 40.42 -18.01
CA LEU A 13 -13.27 40.86 -17.14
C LEU A 13 -12.23 39.74 -17.13
N THR A 14 -11.15 39.94 -17.90
CA THR A 14 -9.89 39.24 -17.75
C THR A 14 -9.33 39.59 -16.37
N ALA A 15 -9.66 38.78 -15.37
CA ALA A 15 -8.74 38.58 -14.26
C ALA A 15 -7.54 37.81 -14.85
N CYS A 16 -6.50 38.53 -15.26
CA CYS A 16 -5.19 37.94 -15.50
C CYS A 16 -4.77 37.25 -14.19
N ASN A 17 -4.86 35.93 -14.16
CA ASN A 17 -4.41 35.13 -13.04
C ASN A 17 -2.88 35.28 -12.97
N ASP A 18 -2.36 35.99 -11.97
CA ASP A 18 -0.92 36.06 -11.64
C ASP A 18 -0.36 34.72 -11.12
N ASN A 19 -1.16 33.64 -11.18
CA ASN A 19 -0.75 32.27 -10.89
C ASN A 19 0.07 31.71 -12.05
N VAL A 20 1.32 32.14 -12.15
CA VAL A 20 2.34 31.53 -12.99
C VAL A 20 3.15 30.56 -12.14
N VAL A 21 3.36 29.33 -12.62
CA VAL A 21 4.25 28.36 -11.98
C VAL A 21 5.68 28.94 -11.97
N LYS A 22 6.28 29.02 -10.79
CA LYS A 22 7.66 29.53 -10.62
C LYS A 22 8.62 28.39 -10.34
N THR A 23 9.92 28.60 -10.53
CA THR A 23 10.93 27.66 -10.04
C THR A 23 11.34 28.02 -8.61
N ILE A 24 11.89 27.05 -7.89
CA ILE A 24 12.60 27.24 -6.62
C ILE A 24 13.99 26.64 -6.76
N ASP A 25 15.02 27.34 -6.29
CA ASP A 25 16.37 26.78 -6.26
C ASP A 25 16.62 25.98 -4.97
N THR A 26 17.76 25.29 -4.92
CA THR A 26 18.12 24.47 -3.75
C THR A 26 18.25 25.30 -2.47
N ALA A 27 18.76 26.53 -2.54
CA ALA A 27 18.97 27.35 -1.36
C ALA A 27 17.63 27.84 -0.76
N GLU A 28 16.70 28.29 -1.60
CA GLU A 28 15.36 28.68 -1.19
C GLU A 28 14.56 27.47 -0.68
N LEU A 29 14.69 26.29 -1.30
CA LEU A 29 14.08 25.06 -0.81
C LEU A 29 14.57 24.70 0.59
N LEU A 30 15.89 24.69 0.79
CA LEU A 30 16.51 24.39 2.09
C LEU A 30 16.04 25.36 3.18
N ALA A 31 15.91 26.64 2.86
CA ALA A 31 15.40 27.66 3.78
C ALA A 31 13.94 27.45 4.19
N ASN A 32 13.17 26.65 3.44
CA ASN A 32 11.73 26.43 3.65
C ASN A 32 11.35 24.98 3.98
N LEU A 33 12.31 24.06 4.20
CA LEU A 33 12.01 22.64 4.48
C LEU A 33 11.06 22.44 5.66
N ASP A 34 11.24 23.21 6.74
CA ASP A 34 10.43 23.12 7.95
C ASP A 34 9.41 24.28 8.04
N ASN A 35 9.18 25.03 6.94
CA ASN A 35 8.24 26.16 6.92
C ASN A 35 6.79 25.65 6.74
N PRO A 36 5.86 25.89 7.69
CA PRO A 36 4.48 25.41 7.59
C PRO A 36 3.67 26.02 6.44
N ASP A 37 4.12 27.14 5.87
CA ASP A 37 3.51 27.77 4.69
C ASP A 37 3.92 27.08 3.38
N TYR A 38 4.85 26.13 3.44
CA TYR A 38 5.29 25.32 2.31
C TYR A 38 4.83 23.87 2.49
N ILE A 39 4.62 23.20 1.36
CA ILE A 39 4.46 21.75 1.32
C ILE A 39 5.25 21.23 0.12
N ILE A 40 6.09 20.23 0.38
CA ILE A 40 6.93 19.62 -0.63
C ILE A 40 6.20 18.36 -1.11
N ILE A 41 6.07 18.23 -2.42
CA ILE A 41 5.34 17.15 -3.08
C ILE A 41 6.32 16.39 -3.97
N ASP A 42 6.58 15.14 -3.60
CA ASP A 42 7.25 14.17 -4.45
C ASP A 42 6.22 13.58 -5.40
N SER A 43 6.37 13.83 -6.70
CA SER A 43 5.49 13.27 -7.72
C SER A 43 6.05 12.04 -8.42
N ARG A 44 7.20 11.52 -7.97
CA ARG A 44 7.84 10.33 -8.56
C ARG A 44 7.14 9.04 -8.15
N ASN A 45 7.62 7.91 -8.65
CA ASN A 45 7.17 6.57 -8.25
C ASN A 45 7.33 6.34 -6.74
N ASP A 46 6.36 5.66 -6.14
CA ASP A 46 6.35 5.30 -4.73
C ASP A 46 7.63 4.56 -4.32
N SER A 47 8.20 3.71 -5.19
CA SER A 47 9.48 3.05 -4.90
C SER A 47 10.61 4.06 -4.64
N LEU A 48 10.68 5.13 -5.44
CA LEU A 48 11.67 6.18 -5.32
C LEU A 48 11.43 7.05 -4.08
N TYR A 49 10.17 7.34 -3.76
CA TYR A 49 9.83 7.98 -2.49
C TYR A 49 10.24 7.07 -1.32
N ASN A 50 9.88 5.79 -1.36
CA ASN A 50 10.13 4.84 -0.27
C ASN A 50 11.63 4.70 0.05
N GLY A 51 12.51 4.75 -0.95
CA GLY A 51 13.95 4.69 -0.70
C GLY A 51 14.84 4.30 -1.87
N PHE A 52 14.27 3.83 -2.98
CA PHE A 52 15.05 3.51 -4.18
C PHE A 52 15.69 4.77 -4.77
N LYS A 53 16.83 4.58 -5.43
CA LYS A 53 17.56 5.66 -6.09
C LYS A 53 17.01 5.93 -7.47
N GLU A 54 16.88 7.21 -7.76
CA GLU A 54 16.76 7.66 -9.14
C GLU A 54 18.03 7.35 -9.93
N LYS A 55 17.90 7.15 -11.23
CA LYS A 55 19.06 6.99 -12.12
C LYS A 55 20.02 8.18 -11.94
N HIS A 56 21.30 7.90 -11.73
CA HIS A 56 22.38 8.88 -11.46
C HIS A 56 22.34 9.57 -10.09
N ALA A 57 21.36 9.27 -9.22
CA ALA A 57 21.42 9.67 -7.82
C ALA A 57 22.34 8.72 -7.03
N SER A 58 23.09 9.28 -6.09
CA SER A 58 23.97 8.55 -5.16
C SER A 58 23.23 8.03 -3.93
N ARG A 59 22.07 8.64 -3.60
CA ARG A 59 21.18 8.29 -2.48
C ARG A 59 19.73 8.33 -2.93
N GLY A 60 18.91 7.46 -2.36
CA GLY A 60 17.49 7.32 -2.71
C GLY A 60 16.59 7.90 -1.63
N GLY A 61 15.28 7.78 -1.85
CA GLY A 61 14.26 8.35 -0.97
C GLY A 61 13.79 9.72 -1.43
N HIS A 62 13.12 10.44 -0.52
CA HIS A 62 12.42 11.69 -0.78
C HIS A 62 13.02 12.84 0.02
N ILE A 63 12.76 14.07 -0.42
CA ILE A 63 13.12 15.28 0.34
C ILE A 63 12.45 15.20 1.72
N LYS A 64 13.21 15.48 2.78
CA LYS A 64 12.71 15.41 4.16
C LYS A 64 11.41 16.21 4.29
N GLY A 65 10.37 15.56 4.81
CA GLY A 65 9.05 16.18 5.01
C GLY A 65 8.15 16.24 3.77
N ALA A 66 8.59 15.73 2.62
CA ALA A 66 7.76 15.65 1.43
C ALA A 66 6.58 14.67 1.62
N ILE A 67 5.45 14.99 0.99
CA ILE A 67 4.31 14.09 0.80
C ILE A 67 4.33 13.52 -0.62
N GLN A 68 3.45 12.56 -0.92
CA GLN A 68 3.26 12.03 -2.27
C GLN A 68 1.98 12.59 -2.90
N PHE A 69 2.08 12.96 -4.17
CA PHE A 69 0.91 13.18 -5.03
C PHE A 69 1.33 12.97 -6.49
N ARG A 70 0.59 12.14 -7.23
CA ARG A 70 0.91 11.79 -8.62
C ARG A 70 -0.02 12.50 -9.62
N CYS A 71 0.48 12.73 -10.83
CA CYS A 71 -0.31 13.29 -11.93
C CYS A 71 -1.53 12.41 -12.28
N ASN A 72 -1.33 11.09 -12.36
CA ASN A 72 -2.41 10.14 -12.68
C ASN A 72 -3.55 10.14 -11.64
N TRP A 73 -3.35 10.66 -10.41
CA TRP A 73 -4.41 10.69 -9.40
C TRP A 73 -5.53 11.69 -9.75
N PHE A 74 -5.24 12.76 -10.51
CA PHE A 74 -6.28 13.72 -10.90
C PHE A 74 -7.43 13.08 -11.69
N GLU A 75 -7.16 12.08 -12.53
CA GLU A 75 -8.21 11.35 -13.28
C GLU A 75 -8.92 10.28 -12.44
N ARG A 76 -8.40 9.96 -11.26
CA ARG A 76 -8.92 8.92 -10.35
C ARG A 76 -9.66 9.48 -9.14
N ILE A 77 -9.59 10.80 -8.92
CA ILE A 77 -10.32 11.50 -7.85
C ILE A 77 -11.57 12.15 -8.44
N GLU A 78 -12.73 11.89 -7.84
CA GLU A 78 -13.98 12.55 -8.21
C GLU A 78 -13.87 14.08 -8.05
N ALA A 79 -14.42 14.83 -9.00
CA ALA A 79 -14.22 16.28 -9.06
C ALA A 79 -14.71 17.03 -7.81
N ASP A 80 -15.80 16.57 -7.18
CA ASP A 80 -16.35 17.12 -5.94
C ASP A 80 -15.62 16.66 -4.67
N LYS A 81 -14.69 15.70 -4.80
CA LYS A 81 -13.85 15.17 -3.73
C LYS A 81 -12.43 15.73 -3.72
N PHE A 82 -12.00 16.34 -4.82
CA PHE A 82 -10.62 16.81 -4.99
C PHE A 82 -10.14 17.71 -3.86
N ASP A 83 -10.90 18.74 -3.50
CA ASP A 83 -10.45 19.71 -2.49
C ASP A 83 -10.31 19.06 -1.10
N SER A 84 -11.27 18.20 -0.70
CA SER A 84 -11.17 17.45 0.57
C SER A 84 -10.02 16.44 0.58
N PHE A 85 -9.76 15.77 -0.57
CA PHE A 85 -8.66 14.84 -0.70
C PHE A 85 -7.30 15.56 -0.64
N ALA A 86 -7.17 16.71 -1.29
CA ALA A 86 -5.98 17.54 -1.21
C ALA A 86 -5.73 18.04 0.23
N GLU A 87 -6.77 18.55 0.89
CA GLU A 87 -6.69 19.01 2.29
C GLU A 87 -6.32 17.88 3.25
N ALA A 88 -6.82 16.67 3.03
CA ALA A 88 -6.45 15.47 3.78
C ALA A 88 -4.94 15.17 3.72
N LYS A 89 -4.27 15.48 2.60
CA LYS A 89 -2.82 15.39 2.43
C LYS A 89 -2.07 16.67 2.86
N GLY A 90 -2.78 17.64 3.44
CA GLY A 90 -2.21 18.91 3.93
C GLY A 90 -1.94 19.96 2.84
N ILE A 91 -2.43 19.72 1.61
CA ILE A 91 -2.36 20.61 0.46
C ILE A 91 -3.50 21.64 0.58
N SER A 92 -3.18 22.93 0.43
CA SER A 92 -4.19 23.99 0.49
C SER A 92 -3.75 25.21 -0.32
N LYS A 93 -4.69 26.07 -0.71
CA LYS A 93 -4.41 27.28 -1.51
C LYS A 93 -3.63 28.36 -0.75
N GLN A 94 -3.59 28.27 0.58
CA GLN A 94 -2.85 29.18 1.45
C GLN A 94 -1.35 28.88 1.39
N LYS A 95 -0.98 27.60 1.25
CA LYS A 95 0.41 27.15 1.17
C LYS A 95 1.00 27.34 -0.22
N THR A 96 2.33 27.34 -0.27
CA THR A 96 3.12 27.22 -1.50
C THR A 96 3.48 25.76 -1.71
N LEU A 97 3.03 25.19 -2.83
CA LEU A 97 3.35 23.81 -3.21
C LEU A 97 4.71 23.81 -3.91
N VAL A 98 5.65 23.01 -3.45
CA VAL A 98 6.93 22.76 -4.13
C VAL A 98 6.89 21.35 -4.68
N ILE A 99 6.78 21.23 -5.99
CA ILE A 99 6.66 19.95 -6.69
C ILE A 99 8.02 19.60 -7.28
N TYR A 100 8.45 18.35 -7.09
CA TYR A 100 9.62 17.83 -7.79
C TYR A 100 9.36 16.46 -8.39
N ASP A 101 9.97 16.26 -9.55
CA ASP A 101 10.06 14.99 -10.24
C ASP A 101 11.35 14.99 -11.06
N SER A 102 11.93 13.81 -11.27
CA SER A 102 13.01 13.65 -12.24
C SER A 102 12.48 13.56 -13.67
N ASN A 103 11.21 13.16 -13.84
CA ASN A 103 10.47 13.18 -15.09
C ASN A 103 9.80 14.54 -15.31
N SER A 104 10.28 15.28 -16.31
CA SER A 104 9.76 16.61 -16.63
C SER A 104 8.28 16.62 -17.00
N ASP A 105 7.77 15.56 -17.60
CA ASP A 105 6.38 15.49 -18.06
C ASP A 105 5.43 15.30 -16.87
N GLU A 106 5.80 14.45 -15.91
CA GLU A 106 5.06 14.26 -14.66
C GLU A 106 5.05 15.56 -13.85
N SER A 107 6.22 16.19 -13.67
CA SER A 107 6.35 17.48 -12.96
C SER A 107 5.52 18.59 -13.62
N ALA A 108 5.52 18.65 -14.95
CA ALA A 108 4.73 19.62 -15.71
C ALA A 108 3.23 19.37 -15.57
N CYS A 109 2.77 18.11 -15.67
CA CYS A 109 1.37 17.74 -15.50
C CYS A 109 0.83 18.20 -14.14
N ILE A 110 1.44 17.74 -13.06
CA ILE A 110 0.95 18.02 -11.69
C ILE A 110 0.99 19.52 -11.38
N SER A 111 2.05 20.22 -11.82
CA SER A 111 2.19 21.65 -11.60
C SER A 111 1.14 22.46 -12.35
N ALA A 112 0.84 22.07 -13.60
CA ALA A 112 -0.19 22.72 -14.40
C ALA A 112 -1.59 22.50 -13.79
N GLU A 113 -1.91 21.28 -13.36
CA GLU A 113 -3.21 20.95 -12.77
C GLU A 113 -3.46 21.71 -11.45
N PHE A 114 -2.51 21.72 -10.52
CA PHE A 114 -2.64 22.51 -9.29
C PHE A 114 -2.72 24.02 -9.58
N ASN A 115 -1.90 24.53 -10.50
CA ASN A 115 -1.94 25.94 -10.86
C ASN A 115 -3.29 26.34 -11.50
N ALA A 116 -3.84 25.50 -12.38
CA ALA A 116 -5.15 25.69 -13.00
C ALA A 116 -6.29 25.70 -11.97
N LYS A 117 -6.15 24.92 -10.89
CA LYS A 117 -7.08 24.91 -9.74
C LYS A 117 -6.86 26.05 -8.74
N GLY A 118 -5.90 26.95 -9.01
CA GLY A 118 -5.67 28.18 -8.25
C GLY A 118 -4.69 28.06 -7.08
N TYR A 119 -3.87 27.01 -7.04
CA TYR A 119 -2.83 26.84 -6.01
C TYR A 119 -1.56 27.64 -6.36
N LYS A 120 -0.79 28.02 -5.34
CA LYS A 120 0.53 28.66 -5.51
C LYS A 120 1.56 27.56 -5.76
N VAL A 121 2.04 27.44 -6.99
CA VAL A 121 2.91 26.32 -7.38
C VAL A 121 4.33 26.78 -7.69
N ARG A 122 5.29 26.04 -7.15
CA ARG A 122 6.70 26.08 -7.51
C ARG A 122 7.19 24.72 -7.96
N THR A 123 8.12 24.69 -8.91
CA THR A 123 8.81 23.46 -9.36
C THR A 123 10.26 23.46 -8.91
N PHE A 124 10.73 22.29 -8.49
CA PHE A 124 12.12 22.03 -8.14
C PHE A 124 12.71 20.95 -9.07
N SER A 125 13.61 21.34 -9.97
CA SER A 125 14.18 20.48 -11.01
C SER A 125 15.53 19.83 -10.67
N ASP A 126 16.16 20.26 -9.57
CA ASP A 126 17.54 19.89 -9.25
C ASP A 126 17.65 18.67 -8.31
N PHE A 127 16.66 17.79 -8.29
CA PHE A 127 16.59 16.67 -7.34
C PHE A 127 17.82 15.75 -7.38
N ILE A 128 18.34 15.41 -8.56
CA ILE A 128 19.55 14.56 -8.68
C ILE A 128 20.75 15.23 -8.03
N SER A 129 20.98 16.52 -8.32
CA SER A 129 22.05 17.31 -7.72
C SER A 129 21.87 17.42 -6.21
N TYR A 130 20.63 17.61 -5.75
CA TYR A 130 20.28 17.67 -4.33
C TYR A 130 20.61 16.37 -3.60
N ALA A 131 20.20 15.23 -4.18
CA ALA A 131 20.48 13.91 -3.63
C ALA A 131 22.00 13.64 -3.54
N ASN A 132 22.76 14.09 -4.54
CA ASN A 132 24.21 13.94 -4.64
C ASN A 132 25.01 14.87 -3.72
N ALA A 133 24.45 16.02 -3.36
CA ALA A 133 25.10 16.99 -2.50
C ALA A 133 24.99 16.69 -0.99
N GLY A 134 24.31 15.60 -0.61
CA GLY A 134 24.18 15.21 0.80
C GLY A 134 23.10 15.94 1.59
N TYR A 135 22.21 16.68 0.93
CA TYR A 135 21.10 17.38 1.60
C TYR A 135 20.08 16.42 2.22
N PRO A 136 19.21 16.88 3.15
CA PRO A 136 18.28 16.02 3.86
C PRO A 136 17.34 15.24 2.93
N LEU A 137 17.42 13.90 3.00
CA LEU A 137 16.49 12.95 2.41
C LEU A 137 16.01 11.98 3.50
N ASP A 138 14.77 11.54 3.39
CA ASP A 138 14.19 10.47 4.20
C ASP A 138 13.98 9.21 3.33
N SER A 139 14.00 8.04 3.96
CA SER A 139 13.63 6.76 3.34
C SER A 139 13.06 5.81 4.40
N PHE A 140 12.36 4.77 3.96
CA PHE A 140 11.85 3.71 4.80
C PHE A 140 12.94 2.66 5.05
N PRO A 141 13.13 2.15 6.29
CA PRO A 141 14.18 1.18 6.59
C PRO A 141 14.18 -0.07 5.70
N HIS A 142 13.01 -0.56 5.31
CA HIS A 142 12.88 -1.76 4.48
C HIS A 142 12.16 -1.48 3.15
N PHE A 143 12.49 -0.35 2.51
CA PHE A 143 11.89 0.06 1.23
C PHE A 143 11.95 -1.02 0.14
N GLN A 144 12.93 -1.93 0.19
CA GLN A 144 13.11 -3.03 -0.75
C GLN A 144 11.95 -4.03 -0.78
N TYR A 145 11.10 -4.06 0.25
CA TYR A 145 9.93 -4.95 0.27
C TYR A 145 8.83 -4.51 -0.72
N SER A 146 8.82 -3.25 -1.16
CA SER A 146 7.82 -2.71 -2.09
C SER A 146 8.51 -2.25 -3.38
N VAL A 147 8.48 -3.10 -4.41
CA VAL A 147 9.18 -2.86 -5.68
C VAL A 147 8.25 -2.25 -6.73
N SER A 148 8.82 -1.53 -7.70
CA SER A 148 8.08 -0.99 -8.84
C SER A 148 8.12 -1.92 -10.06
N PRO A 149 7.24 -1.69 -11.06
CA PRO A 149 7.30 -2.40 -12.34
C PRO A 149 8.68 -2.33 -13.00
N GLU A 150 9.35 -1.17 -12.97
CA GLU A 150 10.67 -0.99 -13.59
C GLU A 150 11.75 -1.81 -12.89
N TRP A 151 11.70 -1.89 -11.55
CA TRP A 151 12.62 -2.74 -10.79
C TRP A 151 12.46 -4.21 -11.16
N LEU A 152 11.21 -4.69 -11.22
CA LEU A 152 10.91 -6.09 -11.57
C LEU A 152 11.27 -6.37 -13.03
N TYR A 153 10.98 -5.45 -13.94
CA TYR A 153 11.32 -5.62 -15.35
C TYR A 153 12.83 -5.71 -15.56
N ALA A 154 13.62 -4.86 -14.89
CA ALA A 154 15.09 -4.93 -14.93
C ALA A 154 15.59 -6.28 -14.40
N LEU A 155 15.06 -6.77 -13.28
CA LEU A 155 15.38 -8.11 -12.76
C LEU A 155 15.10 -9.20 -13.80
N MET A 156 13.94 -9.14 -14.46
CA MET A 156 13.54 -10.10 -15.50
C MET A 156 14.40 -10.04 -16.77
N GLN A 157 15.04 -8.89 -17.05
CA GLN A 157 16.03 -8.76 -18.12
C GLN A 157 17.42 -9.32 -17.73
N GLY A 158 17.57 -9.87 -16.53
CA GLY A 158 18.84 -10.37 -16.00
C GLY A 158 19.75 -9.25 -15.48
N GLU A 159 19.22 -8.05 -15.24
CA GLU A 159 19.95 -6.98 -14.58
C GLU A 159 20.01 -7.23 -13.05
N GLN A 160 20.80 -6.40 -12.36
CA GLN A 160 20.94 -6.40 -10.91
C GLN A 160 20.38 -5.09 -10.35
N PRO A 161 19.04 -4.94 -10.32
CA PRO A 161 18.44 -3.71 -9.83
C PRO A 161 18.76 -3.50 -8.34
N GLU A 162 18.68 -2.26 -7.87
CA GLU A 162 19.09 -1.90 -6.51
C GLU A 162 18.46 -2.83 -5.46
N THR A 163 19.22 -3.18 -4.42
CA THR A 163 18.83 -4.11 -3.34
C THR A 163 18.64 -5.57 -3.74
N TYR A 164 18.74 -5.93 -5.03
CA TYR A 164 18.85 -7.33 -5.45
C TYR A 164 20.31 -7.77 -5.35
N HIS A 165 20.56 -8.82 -4.56
CA HIS A 165 21.90 -9.37 -4.30
C HIS A 165 21.91 -10.90 -4.46
N ASN A 166 20.97 -11.42 -5.24
CA ASN A 166 20.73 -12.84 -5.44
C ASN A 166 20.91 -13.20 -6.92
N ASP A 167 20.90 -14.49 -7.24
CA ASP A 167 20.88 -15.01 -8.61
C ASP A 167 19.67 -15.91 -8.88
N GLN A 168 18.86 -16.17 -7.85
CA GLN A 168 17.63 -16.94 -7.94
C GLN A 168 16.44 -16.10 -7.47
N PHE A 169 15.46 -15.92 -8.37
CA PHE A 169 14.18 -15.34 -8.01
C PHE A 169 13.01 -16.14 -8.57
N MET A 170 11.84 -15.97 -7.95
CA MET A 170 10.57 -16.46 -8.44
C MET A 170 9.53 -15.36 -8.37
N LEU A 171 8.70 -15.26 -9.40
CA LEU A 171 7.60 -14.30 -9.49
C LEU A 171 6.28 -15.06 -9.39
N PHE A 172 5.39 -14.61 -8.51
CA PHE A 172 4.09 -15.24 -8.31
C PHE A 172 2.94 -14.24 -8.43
N GLU A 173 1.96 -14.58 -9.26
CA GLU A 173 0.59 -14.09 -9.15
C GLU A 173 -0.08 -14.87 -8.03
N VAL A 174 -0.60 -14.17 -7.02
CA VAL A 174 -1.20 -14.80 -5.84
C VAL A 174 -2.71 -14.68 -5.93
N SER A 175 -3.43 -15.79 -5.96
CA SER A 175 -4.88 -15.77 -5.86
C SER A 175 -5.42 -16.99 -5.11
N TRP A 176 -6.70 -16.95 -4.75
CA TRP A 176 -7.32 -18.04 -4.00
C TRP A 176 -7.75 -19.18 -4.93
N GLY A 177 -7.39 -20.40 -4.53
CA GLY A 177 -7.83 -21.65 -5.14
C GLY A 177 -6.88 -22.17 -6.22
N THR A 178 -7.10 -23.41 -6.63
CA THR A 178 -6.21 -24.11 -7.58
C THR A 178 -6.06 -23.34 -8.89
N LEU A 179 -5.02 -23.67 -9.67
CA LEU A 179 -4.74 -23.05 -10.97
C LEU A 179 -5.97 -23.00 -11.89
N GLU A 180 -6.82 -24.02 -11.88
CA GLU A 180 -8.04 -24.06 -12.70
C GLU A 180 -9.11 -23.05 -12.26
N LYS A 181 -9.05 -22.59 -11.01
CA LYS A 181 -9.95 -21.59 -10.41
C LYS A 181 -9.35 -20.18 -10.44
N ALA A 182 -8.05 -20.05 -10.66
CA ALA A 182 -7.29 -18.80 -10.66
C ALA A 182 -7.58 -17.92 -11.89
N LYS A 183 -8.73 -17.23 -11.87
CA LYS A 183 -9.14 -16.33 -12.97
C LYS A 183 -8.14 -15.19 -13.19
N ALA A 184 -7.54 -14.68 -12.11
CA ALA A 184 -6.54 -13.61 -12.14
C ALA A 184 -5.28 -14.02 -12.94
N TYR A 185 -4.95 -15.32 -12.97
CA TYR A 185 -3.79 -15.85 -13.67
C TYR A 185 -4.02 -16.05 -15.18
N THR A 186 -5.22 -15.79 -15.71
CA THR A 186 -5.50 -15.95 -17.16
C THR A 186 -4.66 -15.02 -18.04
N GLN A 187 -4.34 -13.83 -17.54
CA GLN A 187 -3.34 -12.92 -18.09
C GLN A 187 -2.44 -12.48 -16.94
N HIS A 188 -1.15 -12.76 -17.04
CA HIS A 188 -0.19 -12.55 -15.97
C HIS A 188 1.14 -11.99 -16.50
N ILE A 189 2.01 -11.53 -15.60
CA ILE A 189 3.35 -11.07 -15.96
C ILE A 189 4.14 -12.23 -16.55
N VAL A 190 4.88 -12.00 -17.63
CA VAL A 190 5.67 -13.04 -18.30
C VAL A 190 6.57 -13.77 -17.29
N GLY A 191 6.52 -15.10 -17.27
CA GLY A 191 7.30 -15.95 -16.38
C GLY A 191 6.76 -16.08 -14.96
N ALA A 192 5.69 -15.38 -14.59
CA ALA A 192 5.06 -15.54 -13.29
C ALA A 192 4.42 -16.94 -13.16
N TYR A 193 4.52 -17.52 -11.99
CA TYR A 193 3.78 -18.71 -11.57
C TYR A 193 2.49 -18.30 -10.84
N HIS A 194 1.52 -19.21 -10.74
CA HIS A 194 0.38 -19.04 -9.85
C HIS A 194 0.74 -19.51 -8.43
N PHE A 195 0.40 -18.74 -7.39
CA PHE A 195 0.49 -19.13 -5.98
C PHE A 195 -0.92 -19.23 -5.41
N ASP A 196 -1.33 -20.44 -5.02
CA ASP A 196 -2.60 -20.67 -4.33
C ASP A 196 -2.44 -20.33 -2.84
N THR A 197 -3.28 -19.44 -2.30
CA THR A 197 -3.26 -19.11 -0.87
C THR A 197 -3.47 -20.34 0.03
N ASP A 198 -4.16 -21.38 -0.45
CA ASP A 198 -4.35 -22.64 0.29
C ASP A 198 -3.02 -23.39 0.54
N TRP A 199 -1.92 -23.00 -0.12
CA TRP A 199 -0.59 -23.55 0.18
C TRP A 199 -0.08 -23.17 1.57
N VAL A 200 -0.49 -22.00 2.06
CA VAL A 200 -0.06 -21.48 3.37
C VAL A 200 -1.19 -21.44 4.38
N GLU A 201 -2.44 -21.50 3.95
CA GLU A 201 -3.61 -21.47 4.82
C GLU A 201 -4.10 -22.88 5.17
N GLY A 202 -4.50 -23.04 6.43
CA GLY A 202 -5.15 -24.21 6.95
C GLY A 202 -6.65 -24.19 6.66
N GLU A 203 -7.28 -25.34 6.86
CA GLU A 203 -8.67 -25.53 6.50
C GLU A 203 -9.65 -24.83 7.46
N ALA A 204 -10.91 -24.81 7.04
CA ALA A 204 -12.05 -24.48 7.89
C ALA A 204 -12.03 -25.32 9.18
N PRO A 205 -12.55 -24.81 10.30
CA PRO A 205 -13.32 -23.56 10.39
C PRO A 205 -12.48 -22.31 10.66
N VAL A 206 -11.16 -22.43 10.87
CA VAL A 206 -10.36 -21.32 11.44
C VAL A 206 -9.61 -20.48 10.39
N TYR A 207 -9.11 -21.11 9.32
CA TYR A 207 -8.33 -20.43 8.26
C TYR A 207 -7.02 -19.76 8.73
N ASN A 208 -6.45 -20.23 9.83
CA ASN A 208 -5.08 -19.88 10.25
C ASN A 208 -4.05 -20.36 9.22
N LEU A 209 -2.78 -20.00 9.38
CA LEU A 209 -1.70 -20.72 8.70
C LEU A 209 -1.83 -22.22 8.92
N ALA A 210 -1.59 -22.98 7.85
CA ALA A 210 -1.47 -24.42 7.90
C ALA A 210 -0.33 -24.84 8.84
N ASN A 211 -0.33 -26.12 9.22
CA ASN A 211 0.76 -26.62 10.06
C ASN A 211 2.12 -26.48 9.33
N PRO A 212 3.24 -26.28 10.06
CA PRO A 212 4.54 -26.01 9.46
C PRO A 212 4.99 -27.04 8.40
N GLN A 213 4.72 -28.32 8.63
CA GLN A 213 5.12 -29.41 7.73
C GLN A 213 4.34 -29.36 6.39
N GLN A 214 3.05 -29.04 6.44
CA GLN A 214 2.23 -28.86 5.25
C GLN A 214 2.71 -27.65 4.44
N ILE A 215 2.99 -26.53 5.11
CA ILE A 215 3.55 -25.34 4.45
C ILE A 215 4.89 -25.69 3.78
N GLU A 216 5.80 -26.35 4.50
CA GLU A 216 7.09 -26.78 3.94
C GLU A 216 6.92 -27.63 2.67
N GLN A 217 6.05 -28.64 2.72
CA GLN A 217 5.77 -29.50 1.58
C GLN A 217 5.22 -28.72 0.39
N ASN A 218 4.26 -27.82 0.62
CA ASN A 218 3.67 -27.01 -0.44
C ASN A 218 4.69 -26.05 -1.06
N LEU A 219 5.50 -25.37 -0.24
CA LEU A 219 6.54 -24.45 -0.72
C LEU A 219 7.58 -25.22 -1.55
N LEU A 220 8.04 -26.37 -1.07
CA LEU A 220 9.01 -27.22 -1.79
C LEU A 220 8.47 -27.76 -3.10
N GLN A 221 7.21 -28.23 -3.14
CA GLN A 221 6.58 -28.67 -4.39
C GLN A 221 6.53 -27.56 -5.45
N HIS A 222 6.50 -26.30 -5.02
CA HIS A 222 6.45 -25.14 -5.90
C HIS A 222 7.79 -24.39 -6.00
N GLY A 223 8.87 -25.05 -5.60
CA GLY A 223 10.24 -24.58 -5.80
C GLY A 223 10.67 -23.42 -4.89
N ILE A 224 9.89 -23.09 -3.86
CA ILE A 224 10.19 -21.99 -2.94
C ILE A 224 11.11 -22.50 -1.84
N THR A 225 12.24 -21.82 -1.67
CA THR A 225 13.21 -22.08 -0.59
C THR A 225 13.51 -20.78 0.16
N LYS A 226 14.14 -20.92 1.32
CA LYS A 226 14.55 -19.83 2.20
C LYS A 226 15.36 -18.75 1.49
N ASP A 227 16.28 -19.16 0.62
CA ASP A 227 17.32 -18.29 0.07
C ASP A 227 16.94 -17.71 -1.31
N LYS A 228 15.80 -18.10 -1.91
CA LYS A 228 15.31 -17.51 -3.17
C LYS A 228 14.62 -16.17 -2.91
N THR A 229 14.81 -15.22 -3.81
CA THR A 229 14.02 -13.98 -3.81
C THR A 229 12.63 -14.24 -4.36
N ILE A 230 11.59 -13.97 -3.57
CA ILE A 230 10.19 -14.17 -3.98
C ILE A 230 9.53 -12.82 -4.21
N VAL A 231 9.04 -12.56 -5.42
CA VAL A 231 8.26 -11.36 -5.77
C VAL A 231 6.80 -11.75 -5.93
N LEU A 232 5.92 -11.08 -5.19
CA LEU A 232 4.49 -11.34 -5.15
C LEU A 232 3.70 -10.19 -5.77
N TYR A 233 2.63 -10.50 -6.48
CA TYR A 233 1.59 -9.54 -6.88
C TYR A 233 0.24 -10.25 -6.97
N SER A 234 -0.86 -9.51 -6.99
CA SER A 234 -2.19 -10.12 -7.07
C SER A 234 -3.23 -9.18 -7.67
N ASP A 235 -4.26 -9.72 -8.32
CA ASP A 235 -5.48 -8.95 -8.64
C ASP A 235 -6.27 -8.54 -7.39
N ASN A 236 -6.20 -9.34 -6.31
CA ASN A 236 -6.67 -8.97 -4.98
C ASN A 236 -5.45 -8.72 -4.08
N PRO A 237 -5.03 -7.45 -3.89
CA PRO A 237 -3.79 -7.12 -3.19
C PRO A 237 -3.63 -7.80 -1.81
N LEU A 238 -4.75 -8.05 -1.11
CA LEU A 238 -4.76 -8.73 0.19
C LEU A 238 -4.06 -10.10 0.15
N ALA A 239 -4.19 -10.84 -0.95
CA ALA A 239 -3.61 -12.17 -1.10
C ALA A 239 -2.07 -12.11 -1.08
N ALA A 240 -1.49 -11.15 -1.81
CA ALA A 240 -0.04 -10.96 -1.86
C ALA A 240 0.53 -10.62 -0.49
N TYR A 241 -0.13 -9.75 0.29
CA TYR A 241 0.32 -9.39 1.64
C TYR A 241 0.15 -10.55 2.64
N ARG A 242 -0.92 -11.34 2.52
CA ARG A 242 -1.12 -12.56 3.32
C ARG A 242 0.00 -13.57 3.10
N VAL A 243 0.34 -13.83 1.83
CA VAL A 243 1.46 -14.72 1.47
C VAL A 243 2.80 -14.11 1.87
N PHE A 244 3.01 -12.80 1.72
CA PHE A 244 4.22 -12.14 2.20
C PHE A 244 4.44 -12.44 3.69
N TRP A 245 3.41 -12.24 4.52
CA TRP A 245 3.49 -12.54 5.96
C TRP A 245 3.77 -14.03 6.23
N ALA A 246 3.09 -14.94 5.52
CA ALA A 246 3.28 -16.38 5.66
C ALA A 246 4.72 -16.82 5.29
N LEU A 247 5.27 -16.29 4.20
CA LEU A 247 6.65 -16.59 3.77
C LEU A 247 7.68 -16.02 4.73
N LYS A 248 7.45 -14.82 5.29
CA LYS A 248 8.29 -14.27 6.38
C LYS A 248 8.21 -15.11 7.65
N TRP A 249 7.03 -15.61 8.01
CA TRP A 249 6.84 -16.51 9.16
C TRP A 249 7.59 -17.83 8.96
N ALA A 250 7.51 -18.37 7.74
CA ALA A 250 8.19 -19.60 7.35
C ALA A 250 9.71 -19.45 7.39
N GLY A 251 10.23 -18.32 6.93
CA GLY A 251 11.65 -17.99 6.97
C GLY A 251 12.29 -17.61 5.63
N VAL A 252 11.49 -17.34 4.59
CA VAL A 252 12.03 -16.82 3.32
C VAL A 252 12.66 -15.45 3.56
N GLU A 253 13.95 -15.32 3.24
CA GLU A 253 14.76 -14.16 3.62
C GLU A 253 14.38 -12.93 2.78
N ASP A 254 14.23 -13.11 1.47
CA ASP A 254 13.89 -12.03 0.53
C ASP A 254 12.50 -12.27 -0.08
N VAL A 255 11.52 -11.51 0.41
CA VAL A 255 10.15 -11.50 -0.11
C VAL A 255 9.81 -10.05 -0.42
N ARG A 256 9.20 -9.80 -1.57
CA ARG A 256 8.87 -8.47 -2.08
C ARG A 256 7.47 -8.47 -2.66
N VAL A 257 6.83 -7.30 -2.70
CA VAL A 257 5.52 -7.09 -3.31
C VAL A 257 5.65 -6.05 -4.42
N LEU A 258 5.08 -6.33 -5.59
CA LEU A 258 4.93 -5.36 -6.67
C LEU A 258 3.84 -4.35 -6.31
N ASN A 259 4.22 -3.09 -6.06
CA ASN A 259 3.28 -2.07 -5.65
C ASN A 259 2.31 -1.68 -6.79
N GLY A 260 1.01 -1.72 -6.52
CA GLY A 260 -0.05 -1.52 -7.51
C GLY A 260 -0.30 -2.71 -8.46
N ASN A 261 0.35 -3.85 -8.21
CA ASN A 261 0.08 -5.14 -8.82
C ASN A 261 0.11 -5.16 -10.37
N LEU A 262 -0.74 -5.98 -11.00
CA LEU A 262 -0.74 -6.14 -12.46
C LEU A 262 -1.13 -4.85 -13.20
N ALA A 263 -1.96 -4.00 -12.58
CA ALA A 263 -2.38 -2.75 -13.20
C ALA A 263 -1.20 -1.81 -13.45
N THR A 264 -0.33 -1.60 -12.46
CA THR A 264 0.86 -0.74 -12.63
C THR A 264 1.87 -1.34 -13.60
N TRP A 265 1.98 -2.67 -13.67
CA TRP A 265 2.78 -3.35 -14.69
C TRP A 265 2.32 -3.05 -16.12
N MET A 266 1.00 -3.15 -16.36
CA MET A 266 0.40 -2.85 -17.66
C MET A 266 0.46 -1.36 -18.00
N ASP A 267 0.22 -0.48 -17.02
CA ASP A 267 0.33 0.98 -17.19
C ASP A 267 1.75 1.39 -17.58
N ALA A 268 2.78 0.68 -17.07
CA ALA A 268 4.18 0.85 -17.47
C ALA A 268 4.52 0.26 -18.86
N GLY A 269 3.56 -0.37 -19.55
CA GLY A 269 3.73 -0.91 -20.90
C GLY A 269 4.56 -2.20 -20.97
N PHE A 270 4.73 -2.91 -19.86
CA PHE A 270 5.50 -4.15 -19.82
C PHE A 270 4.67 -5.37 -20.26
N PRO A 271 5.31 -6.42 -20.81
CA PRO A 271 4.60 -7.52 -21.44
C PRO A 271 3.91 -8.44 -20.43
N THR A 272 2.78 -9.01 -20.86
CA THR A 272 2.04 -10.08 -20.16
C THR A 272 1.94 -11.32 -21.04
N GLU A 273 1.64 -12.47 -20.46
CA GLU A 273 1.31 -13.69 -21.19
C GLU A 273 0.05 -14.38 -20.63
N THR A 274 -0.41 -15.42 -21.35
CA THR A 274 -1.55 -16.27 -20.96
C THR A 274 -1.14 -17.73 -20.77
N LYS A 275 0.15 -18.03 -20.92
CA LYS A 275 0.71 -19.37 -20.85
C LYS A 275 0.89 -19.76 -19.39
N VAL A 276 0.32 -20.89 -18.98
CA VAL A 276 0.59 -21.45 -17.65
C VAL A 276 2.08 -21.78 -17.48
N ASN A 277 2.67 -21.28 -16.41
CA ASN A 277 4.01 -21.66 -15.95
C ASN A 277 3.91 -22.55 -14.72
N LEU A 278 4.71 -23.62 -14.68
CA LEU A 278 4.78 -24.55 -13.56
C LEU A 278 6.21 -24.53 -12.98
N PRO A 279 6.38 -24.26 -11.67
CA PRO A 279 7.69 -24.28 -11.04
C PRO A 279 8.23 -25.71 -10.92
N LEU A 280 9.56 -25.84 -10.82
CA LEU A 280 10.20 -27.11 -10.51
C LEU A 280 10.28 -27.30 -8.99
N PRO A 281 9.95 -28.50 -8.46
CA PRO A 281 10.08 -28.78 -7.04
C PRO A 281 11.52 -28.69 -6.53
N GLU A 282 11.66 -28.38 -5.25
CA GLU A 282 12.90 -28.42 -4.48
C GLU A 282 12.82 -29.49 -3.39
N THR A 283 13.97 -29.92 -2.86
CA THR A 283 14.01 -31.01 -1.87
C THR A 283 14.24 -30.55 -0.43
N GLU A 284 14.82 -29.36 -0.25
CA GLU A 284 15.16 -28.82 1.07
C GLU A 284 14.81 -27.33 1.14
N PHE A 285 14.16 -26.90 2.23
CA PHE A 285 13.73 -25.51 2.35
C PHE A 285 14.89 -24.59 2.75
N GLY A 286 15.86 -25.10 3.51
CA GLY A 286 17.04 -24.36 3.98
C GLY A 286 16.95 -23.84 5.43
N THR A 287 15.81 -24.01 6.10
CA THR A 287 15.65 -23.78 7.55
C THR A 287 14.45 -24.55 8.09
N THR A 288 14.27 -24.58 9.42
CA THR A 288 13.06 -25.08 10.06
C THR A 288 11.92 -24.07 9.92
N ILE A 289 10.74 -24.55 9.52
CA ILE A 289 9.51 -23.76 9.53
C ILE A 289 8.78 -23.97 10.87
N PRO A 290 8.32 -22.91 11.55
CA PRO A 290 8.58 -21.50 11.24
C PRO A 290 9.93 -21.01 11.75
N ALA A 291 10.64 -20.23 10.95
CA ALA A 291 11.84 -19.52 11.41
C ALA A 291 11.48 -18.29 12.28
N ASN A 292 10.30 -17.68 12.06
CA ASN A 292 9.87 -16.46 12.74
C ASN A 292 8.53 -16.64 13.47
N PRO A 293 8.40 -17.54 14.46
CA PRO A 293 7.13 -17.80 15.15
C PRO A 293 6.55 -16.58 15.87
N GLN A 294 7.38 -15.60 16.24
CA GLN A 294 6.99 -14.40 16.99
C GLN A 294 6.03 -13.47 16.24
N ILE A 295 6.01 -13.51 14.90
CA ILE A 295 5.14 -12.65 14.07
C ILE A 295 3.74 -13.21 13.88
N ASN A 296 3.45 -14.39 14.46
CA ASN A 296 2.13 -15.02 14.46
C ASN A 296 1.62 -15.21 15.90
N ILE A 297 0.37 -14.85 16.13
CA ILE A 297 -0.42 -15.25 17.28
C ILE A 297 -1.60 -16.06 16.73
N SER A 298 -1.62 -17.37 16.93
CA SER A 298 -2.64 -18.23 16.29
C SER A 298 -3.89 -18.46 17.14
N GLN A 299 -3.76 -18.36 18.47
CA GLN A 299 -4.83 -18.73 19.41
C GLN A 299 -5.46 -17.50 20.09
N PRO A 300 -6.80 -17.41 20.16
CA PRO A 300 -7.51 -16.32 20.85
C PRO A 300 -7.07 -16.13 22.30
N GLU A 301 -6.87 -17.22 23.06
CA GLU A 301 -6.46 -17.16 24.46
C GLU A 301 -5.06 -16.56 24.62
N GLN A 302 -4.17 -16.82 23.65
CA GLN A 302 -2.84 -16.22 23.62
C GLN A 302 -2.92 -14.72 23.32
N ALA A 303 -3.74 -14.33 22.34
CA ALA A 303 -3.99 -12.93 22.00
C ALA A 303 -4.54 -12.17 23.22
N TYR A 304 -5.58 -12.72 23.87
CA TYR A 304 -6.16 -12.14 25.09
C TYR A 304 -5.16 -12.04 26.24
N ALA A 305 -4.40 -13.10 26.54
CA ALA A 305 -3.41 -13.09 27.60
C ALA A 305 -2.24 -12.11 27.35
N ARG A 306 -1.89 -11.84 26.09
CA ARG A 306 -0.93 -10.78 25.74
C ARG A 306 -1.56 -9.40 25.83
N GLN A 307 -2.84 -9.26 25.46
CA GLN A 307 -3.58 -7.99 25.61
C GLN A 307 -3.63 -7.55 27.08
N GLN A 308 -3.87 -8.47 28.01
CA GLN A 308 -3.83 -8.19 29.45
C GLN A 308 -2.43 -7.75 29.96
N ARG A 309 -1.38 -7.91 29.15
CA ARG A 309 0.00 -7.50 29.44
C ARG A 309 0.45 -6.29 28.62
N GLY A 310 -0.47 -5.63 27.90
CA GLY A 310 -0.20 -4.39 27.18
C GLY A 310 -0.09 -4.51 25.65
N LEU A 311 -0.30 -5.71 25.07
CA LEU A 311 -0.45 -5.84 23.61
C LEU A 311 -1.73 -5.11 23.16
N LYS A 312 -1.62 -4.27 22.13
CA LYS A 312 -2.77 -3.66 21.48
C LYS A 312 -3.24 -4.58 20.35
N LEU A 313 -4.47 -5.09 20.47
CA LEU A 313 -5.15 -5.77 19.37
C LEU A 313 -5.72 -4.69 18.45
N VAL A 314 -5.26 -4.68 17.19
CA VAL A 314 -5.60 -3.66 16.20
C VAL A 314 -6.50 -4.28 15.13
N SER A 315 -7.78 -3.89 15.14
CA SER A 315 -8.79 -4.39 14.21
C SER A 315 -8.64 -3.72 12.84
N THR A 316 -8.37 -4.54 11.83
CA THR A 316 -8.38 -4.17 10.40
C THR A 316 -9.69 -4.66 9.76
N ARG A 317 -10.81 -4.38 10.43
CA ARG A 317 -12.17 -4.71 9.98
C ARG A 317 -12.91 -3.43 9.60
N ALA A 318 -13.94 -3.55 8.74
CA ALA A 318 -14.78 -2.41 8.42
C ALA A 318 -15.43 -1.85 9.69
N TRP A 319 -15.78 -0.57 9.70
CA TRP A 319 -16.34 0.07 10.90
C TRP A 319 -17.58 -0.65 11.44
N GLU A 320 -18.49 -1.05 10.56
CA GLU A 320 -19.73 -1.78 10.89
C GLU A 320 -19.45 -3.17 11.50
N GLU A 321 -18.37 -3.81 11.08
CA GLU A 321 -17.88 -5.05 11.71
C GLU A 321 -17.34 -4.77 13.12
N PHE A 322 -16.53 -3.72 13.27
CA PHE A 322 -15.89 -3.34 14.55
C PHE A 322 -16.91 -3.00 15.64
N ILE A 323 -17.99 -2.30 15.28
CA ILE A 323 -19.08 -1.99 16.23
C ILE A 323 -20.10 -3.12 16.38
N GLY A 324 -19.92 -4.24 15.65
CA GLY A 324 -20.76 -5.42 15.77
C GLY A 324 -22.16 -5.30 15.16
N GLU A 325 -22.36 -4.41 14.19
CA GLU A 325 -23.58 -4.32 13.38
C GLU A 325 -23.66 -5.46 12.36
N VAL A 326 -22.51 -5.84 11.78
CA VAL A 326 -22.39 -6.96 10.84
C VAL A 326 -21.26 -7.91 11.27
N SER A 327 -21.31 -9.17 10.84
CA SER A 327 -20.22 -10.14 11.10
C SER A 327 -19.04 -9.93 10.14
N GLY A 328 -19.37 -9.63 8.88
CA GLY A 328 -18.45 -9.32 7.80
C GLY A 328 -18.25 -10.43 6.77
N ASP A 329 -18.58 -11.68 7.10
CA ASP A 329 -18.37 -12.82 6.21
C ASP A 329 -19.49 -13.86 6.41
N GLU A 330 -19.86 -14.59 5.38
CA GLU A 330 -20.92 -15.62 5.45
C GLU A 330 -20.55 -16.82 6.33
N HIS A 331 -19.25 -17.09 6.49
CA HIS A 331 -18.72 -18.14 7.36
C HIS A 331 -18.58 -17.69 8.82
N ILE A 332 -18.72 -16.39 9.10
CA ILE A 332 -18.66 -15.82 10.46
C ILE A 332 -20.07 -15.44 10.90
N GLN A 333 -20.61 -16.14 11.88
CA GLN A 333 -22.00 -15.94 12.33
C GLN A 333 -22.15 -14.86 13.39
N ALA A 334 -21.22 -14.79 14.35
CA ALA A 334 -21.31 -13.82 15.44
C ALA A 334 -20.87 -12.41 15.00
N THR A 335 -21.60 -11.41 15.49
CA THR A 335 -21.17 -10.00 15.42
C THR A 335 -20.48 -9.58 16.71
N GLY A 336 -19.63 -8.57 16.63
CA GLY A 336 -18.88 -8.00 17.75
C GLY A 336 -17.39 -7.94 17.46
N GLU A 337 -16.63 -7.64 18.50
CA GLU A 337 -15.18 -7.45 18.43
C GLU A 337 -14.54 -7.94 19.75
N PRO A 338 -13.29 -8.44 19.77
CA PRO A 338 -12.55 -8.69 21.01
C PRO A 338 -12.59 -7.46 21.92
N GLN A 339 -12.91 -7.66 23.20
CA GLN A 339 -13.00 -6.55 24.14
C GLN A 339 -11.65 -5.82 24.27
N GLY A 340 -11.67 -4.49 24.17
CA GLY A 340 -10.48 -3.64 24.24
C GLY A 340 -9.67 -3.57 22.94
N ALA A 341 -10.17 -4.11 21.83
CA ALA A 341 -9.56 -3.90 20.53
C ALA A 341 -9.67 -2.43 20.08
N ILE A 342 -8.65 -1.96 19.38
CA ILE A 342 -8.58 -0.61 18.82
C ILE A 342 -8.90 -0.71 17.32
N TRP A 343 -9.75 0.17 16.82
CA TRP A 343 -10.00 0.22 15.38
C TRP A 343 -8.79 0.81 14.65
N GLY A 344 -8.19 0.03 13.76
CA GLY A 344 -6.94 0.35 13.08
C GLY A 344 -7.12 0.89 11.66
N PHE A 345 -8.32 1.33 11.30
CA PHE A 345 -8.76 1.62 9.93
C PHE A 345 -8.83 0.37 9.04
N SER A 346 -9.57 0.46 7.94
CA SER A 346 -9.73 -0.64 6.98
C SER A 346 -10.25 -0.10 5.67
N GLY A 347 -11.56 -0.04 5.54
CA GLY A 347 -12.27 0.36 4.35
C GLY A 347 -13.77 0.31 4.62
N THR A 348 -14.56 0.29 3.54
CA THR A 348 -16.01 0.39 3.61
C THR A 348 -16.70 -0.97 3.78
N ALA A 349 -16.01 -2.08 3.49
CA ALA A 349 -16.61 -3.41 3.51
C ALA A 349 -15.57 -4.48 3.90
N PRO A 350 -16.04 -5.68 4.28
CA PRO A 350 -15.16 -6.78 4.67
C PRO A 350 -14.20 -7.26 3.58
N SER A 351 -14.54 -6.98 2.33
CA SER A 351 -13.78 -7.36 1.13
C SER A 351 -12.72 -6.34 0.71
N ASN A 352 -12.62 -5.19 1.38
CA ASN A 352 -11.63 -4.16 1.00
C ASN A 352 -10.96 -3.50 2.20
N VAL A 353 -9.78 -2.92 1.93
CA VAL A 353 -9.03 -2.11 2.88
C VAL A 353 -8.63 -0.78 2.23
N ALA A 354 -9.62 -0.11 1.62
CA ALA A 354 -9.43 1.11 0.83
C ALA A 354 -8.75 2.27 1.57
N ASP A 355 -8.76 2.29 2.91
CA ASP A 355 -8.07 3.33 3.69
C ASP A 355 -6.54 3.27 3.54
N PHE A 356 -6.00 2.11 3.10
CA PHE A 356 -4.57 1.82 2.94
C PHE A 356 -4.07 1.86 1.49
N TYR A 357 -4.88 2.28 0.53
CA TYR A 357 -4.48 2.42 -0.87
C TYR A 357 -4.69 3.85 -1.37
N ASP A 358 -3.77 4.33 -2.19
CA ASP A 358 -3.92 5.60 -2.92
C ASP A 358 -4.82 5.39 -4.16
N PRO A 359 -5.28 6.46 -4.84
CA PRO A 359 -6.27 6.37 -5.93
C PRO A 359 -5.85 5.49 -7.11
N ASP A 360 -4.57 5.17 -7.26
CA ASP A 360 -4.06 4.26 -8.29
C ASP A 360 -3.82 2.82 -7.83
N ASP A 361 -4.44 2.42 -6.71
CA ASP A 361 -4.35 1.09 -6.11
C ASP A 361 -2.94 0.73 -5.59
N THR A 362 -2.02 1.70 -5.54
CA THR A 362 -0.75 1.52 -4.84
C THR A 362 -0.95 1.66 -3.33
N LEU A 363 -0.03 1.06 -2.56
CA LEU A 363 -0.04 1.12 -1.12
C LEU A 363 0.13 2.58 -0.67
N ARG A 364 -0.86 3.09 0.06
CA ARG A 364 -0.84 4.44 0.60
C ARG A 364 0.40 4.65 1.46
N ASN A 365 0.99 5.84 1.37
CA ASN A 365 2.16 6.24 2.16
C ASN A 365 2.03 5.81 3.65
N PRO A 366 2.87 4.89 4.14
CA PRO A 366 2.82 4.41 5.52
C PRO A 366 2.91 5.54 6.57
N LYS A 367 3.54 6.68 6.27
CA LYS A 367 3.58 7.84 7.18
C LYS A 367 2.18 8.46 7.39
N GLU A 368 1.30 8.44 6.38
CA GLU A 368 -0.08 8.91 6.51
C GLU A 368 -0.88 7.99 7.44
N ILE A 369 -0.70 6.67 7.29
CA ILE A 369 -1.35 5.67 8.15
C ILE A 369 -0.86 5.74 9.60
N VAL A 370 0.43 5.98 9.82
CA VAL A 370 0.96 6.21 11.18
C VAL A 370 0.31 7.42 11.83
N ALA A 371 0.09 8.52 11.09
CA ALA A 371 -0.61 9.69 11.62
C ALA A 371 -2.07 9.38 12.02
N LEU A 372 -2.76 8.54 11.24
CA LEU A 372 -4.09 8.05 11.57
C LEU A 372 -4.07 7.16 12.83
N TRP A 373 -3.13 6.23 12.91
CA TRP A 373 -2.92 5.36 14.08
C TRP A 373 -2.60 6.13 15.36
N GLN A 374 -1.81 7.20 15.28
CA GLN A 374 -1.54 8.06 16.44
C GLN A 374 -2.82 8.68 17.01
N SER A 375 -3.80 9.03 16.16
CA SER A 375 -5.13 9.48 16.63
C SER A 375 -5.91 8.41 17.38
N GLN A 376 -5.57 7.14 17.15
CA GLN A 376 -6.11 5.95 17.84
C GLN A 376 -5.19 5.46 18.96
N HIS A 377 -4.21 6.26 19.36
CA HIS A 377 -3.20 5.93 20.36
C HIS A 377 -2.35 4.70 20.01
N ILE A 378 -2.13 4.42 18.72
CA ILE A 378 -1.20 3.41 18.21
C ILE A 378 0.07 4.13 17.73
N GLN A 379 1.24 3.71 18.23
CA GLN A 379 2.52 4.37 17.96
C GLN A 379 3.67 3.37 17.82
N GLN A 380 4.77 3.82 17.22
CA GLN A 380 5.99 3.04 17.14
C GLN A 380 6.50 2.67 18.54
N GLY A 381 6.90 1.41 18.72
CA GLY A 381 7.39 0.88 20.00
C GLY A 381 6.33 0.14 20.81
N ASP A 382 5.04 0.36 20.53
CA ASP A 382 3.96 -0.46 21.08
C ASP A 382 4.11 -1.93 20.71
N GLN A 383 3.56 -2.82 21.54
CA GLN A 383 3.32 -4.21 21.16
C GLN A 383 2.00 -4.28 20.40
N LEU A 384 2.03 -4.62 19.12
CA LEU A 384 0.85 -4.63 18.26
C LEU A 384 0.57 -6.02 17.70
N ALA A 385 -0.70 -6.41 17.66
CA ALA A 385 -1.15 -7.51 16.82
C ALA A 385 -2.33 -7.05 15.95
N PHE A 386 -2.09 -7.01 14.64
CA PHE A 386 -3.14 -6.70 13.67
C PHE A 386 -3.98 -7.95 13.42
N TYR A 387 -5.29 -7.78 13.27
CA TYR A 387 -6.19 -8.88 12.93
C TYR A 387 -7.41 -8.40 12.16
N CYS A 388 -8.13 -9.33 11.53
CA CYS A 388 -9.41 -9.07 10.89
C CYS A 388 -10.35 -10.27 11.11
N GLY A 389 -11.09 -10.72 10.08
CA GLY A 389 -11.82 -11.99 10.15
C GLY A 389 -10.88 -13.19 10.28
N THR A 390 -10.02 -13.38 9.27
CA THR A 390 -9.16 -14.56 9.05
C THR A 390 -7.70 -14.21 8.68
N GLY A 391 -7.27 -12.97 8.94
CA GLY A 391 -5.87 -12.54 8.81
C GLY A 391 -5.48 -11.85 7.50
N TRP A 392 -6.23 -11.98 6.40
CA TRP A 392 -5.90 -11.39 5.09
C TRP A 392 -5.70 -9.86 5.15
N ARG A 393 -6.74 -9.14 5.59
CA ARG A 393 -6.72 -7.67 5.72
C ARG A 393 -5.64 -7.19 6.69
N ALA A 394 -5.38 -7.96 7.75
CA ALA A 394 -4.41 -7.61 8.79
C ALA A 394 -2.95 -7.64 8.29
N SER A 395 -2.67 -8.41 7.24
CA SER A 395 -1.33 -8.48 6.66
C SER A 395 -0.90 -7.19 5.96
N VAL A 396 -1.85 -6.35 5.50
CA VAL A 396 -1.56 -5.05 4.86
C VAL A 396 -0.96 -4.03 5.85
N PRO A 397 -1.64 -3.67 6.97
CA PRO A 397 -1.06 -2.77 7.95
C PRO A 397 0.17 -3.39 8.62
N TRP A 398 0.21 -4.70 8.82
CA TRP A 398 1.42 -5.36 9.30
C TRP A 398 2.60 -5.16 8.34
N PHE A 399 2.42 -5.30 7.02
CA PHE A 399 3.43 -5.01 6.01
C PHE A 399 3.91 -3.55 6.07
N MET A 400 3.01 -2.58 6.25
CA MET A 400 3.40 -1.18 6.43
C MET A 400 4.31 -0.99 7.65
N THR A 401 4.04 -1.69 8.77
CA THR A 401 4.95 -1.67 9.92
C THR A 401 6.32 -2.27 9.62
N GLN A 402 6.37 -3.28 8.72
CA GLN A 402 7.63 -3.86 8.27
C GLN A 402 8.42 -2.88 7.40
N LEU A 403 7.78 -2.18 6.45
CA LEU A 403 8.43 -1.12 5.65
C LEU A 403 9.11 -0.08 6.56
N LEU A 404 8.41 0.32 7.63
CA LEU A 404 8.87 1.30 8.61
C LEU A 404 9.83 0.75 9.67
N GLY A 405 10.17 -0.55 9.63
CA GLY A 405 11.13 -1.18 10.54
C GLY A 405 10.63 -1.34 11.98
N TRP A 406 9.33 -1.42 12.22
CA TRP A 406 8.77 -1.64 13.56
C TRP A 406 9.00 -3.08 14.00
N GLN A 407 9.56 -3.27 15.21
CA GLN A 407 10.02 -4.59 15.67
C GLN A 407 8.97 -5.40 16.45
N ASN A 408 8.01 -4.73 17.11
CA ASN A 408 7.08 -5.34 18.06
C ASN A 408 5.68 -5.57 17.45
N THR A 409 5.62 -6.02 16.20
CA THR A 409 4.35 -6.20 15.47
C THR A 409 4.16 -7.65 15.01
N ALA A 410 2.93 -8.14 15.16
CA ALA A 410 2.53 -9.48 14.74
C ALA A 410 1.16 -9.43 14.02
N VAL A 411 0.78 -10.54 13.40
CA VAL A 411 -0.60 -10.79 12.98
C VAL A 411 -1.22 -11.75 14.01
N TYR A 412 -2.39 -11.38 14.54
CA TYR A 412 -3.26 -12.32 15.22
C TYR A 412 -4.12 -13.04 14.16
N ASP A 413 -3.63 -14.21 13.77
CA ASP A 413 -4.04 -14.98 12.60
C ASP A 413 -5.49 -15.45 12.69
N GLY A 414 -5.88 -15.98 13.86
CA GLY A 414 -7.23 -16.48 14.09
C GLY A 414 -8.31 -15.42 13.99
N GLY A 415 -7.94 -14.16 14.21
CA GLY A 415 -8.82 -13.01 14.09
C GLY A 415 -10.15 -13.16 14.84
N TRP A 416 -11.16 -12.45 14.35
CA TRP A 416 -12.51 -12.52 14.89
C TRP A 416 -13.12 -13.91 14.71
N ASN A 417 -12.79 -14.61 13.62
CA ASN A 417 -13.35 -15.92 13.32
C ASN A 417 -13.00 -16.95 14.40
N ALA A 418 -11.73 -17.04 14.83
CA ALA A 418 -11.34 -17.90 15.93
C ALA A 418 -11.89 -17.39 17.27
N TRP A 419 -11.87 -16.07 17.49
CA TRP A 419 -12.32 -15.47 18.75
C TRP A 419 -13.78 -15.78 19.07
N GLN A 420 -14.67 -15.66 18.09
CA GLN A 420 -16.11 -15.91 18.28
C GLN A 420 -16.45 -17.37 18.63
N MET A 421 -15.53 -18.31 18.37
CA MET A 421 -15.67 -19.73 18.74
C MET A 421 -15.33 -19.99 20.21
N THR A 422 -14.85 -18.98 20.94
CA THR A 422 -14.46 -19.08 22.34
C THR A 422 -15.50 -18.48 23.29
N LYS A 423 -15.19 -18.49 24.60
CA LYS A 423 -15.94 -17.76 25.63
C LYS A 423 -15.25 -16.48 26.08
N LEU A 424 -14.28 -15.99 25.30
CA LEU A 424 -13.53 -14.78 25.64
C LEU A 424 -14.41 -13.54 25.55
N PRO A 425 -14.06 -12.46 26.27
CA PRO A 425 -14.88 -11.25 26.29
C PRO A 425 -15.01 -10.58 24.92
N VAL A 426 -16.21 -10.06 24.63
CA VAL A 426 -16.58 -9.42 23.37
C VAL A 426 -17.22 -8.06 23.67
N GLN A 427 -16.89 -7.05 22.87
CA GLN A 427 -17.57 -5.76 22.85
C GLN A 427 -18.52 -5.65 21.65
N LYS A 428 -19.60 -4.87 21.82
CA LYS A 428 -20.56 -4.51 20.77
C LYS A 428 -20.97 -3.05 20.95
N GLY A 429 -21.39 -2.44 19.85
CA GLY A 429 -21.69 -1.02 19.78
C GLY A 429 -20.43 -0.18 19.72
N VAL A 430 -20.63 1.12 19.52
CA VAL A 430 -19.59 2.13 19.61
C VAL A 430 -19.04 2.14 21.05
N PRO A 431 -17.74 1.91 21.28
CA PRO A 431 -17.14 2.14 22.59
C PRO A 431 -17.44 3.59 23.00
N ASN A 432 -17.96 3.80 24.22
CA ASN A 432 -18.54 5.07 24.69
C ASN A 432 -17.80 6.32 24.15
N ASP A 433 -18.56 7.24 23.53
CA ASP A 433 -18.12 8.55 23.00
C ASP A 433 -17.19 8.54 21.76
N VAL A 434 -17.01 7.40 21.07
CA VAL A 434 -16.17 7.33 19.85
C VAL A 434 -16.98 7.55 18.57
N VAL A 435 -16.80 8.69 17.88
CA VAL A 435 -17.25 8.84 16.48
C VAL A 435 -16.29 8.09 15.56
N LYS A 436 -16.79 7.47 14.48
CA LYS A 436 -15.95 6.83 13.45
C LYS A 436 -14.83 7.80 13.03
N PRO A 437 -13.55 7.45 13.27
CA PRO A 437 -12.43 8.27 12.82
C PRO A 437 -12.43 8.41 11.29
N ASP A 438 -12.13 9.61 10.80
CA ASP A 438 -11.99 9.86 9.37
C ASP A 438 -10.64 9.31 8.86
N ALA A 439 -10.70 8.43 7.86
CA ALA A 439 -9.53 7.85 7.21
C ALA A 439 -8.78 8.83 6.30
N LYS A 440 -9.39 10.00 6.01
CA LYS A 440 -8.79 11.06 5.18
C LYS A 440 -8.32 10.52 3.82
N ASN A 441 -9.15 9.70 3.17
CA ASN A 441 -8.83 9.03 1.91
C ASN A 441 -10.01 8.97 0.93
N ASP A 442 -10.98 9.87 1.06
CA ASP A 442 -12.15 9.88 0.18
C ASP A 442 -11.79 10.51 -1.18
N ALA A 443 -11.41 9.67 -2.14
CA ALA A 443 -11.22 10.02 -3.54
C ALA A 443 -12.51 9.88 -4.37
N GLY A 444 -13.63 9.48 -3.76
CA GLY A 444 -14.85 9.10 -4.47
C GLY A 444 -14.85 7.64 -4.94
N ARG A 445 -15.79 7.28 -5.83
CA ARG A 445 -15.77 5.94 -6.44
C ARG A 445 -14.64 5.88 -7.45
N MET A 446 -13.71 4.96 -7.21
CA MET A 446 -12.66 4.59 -8.16
C MET A 446 -13.28 4.34 -9.53
N LEU A 447 -13.08 5.28 -10.46
CA LEU A 447 -13.49 5.12 -11.84
C LEU A 447 -12.60 4.04 -12.45
N LYS A 448 -13.07 2.78 -12.46
CA LYS A 448 -12.38 1.75 -13.26
C LYS A 448 -12.35 2.26 -14.70
N LYS A 449 -11.15 2.58 -15.19
CA LYS A 449 -10.91 2.87 -16.60
C LYS A 449 -11.40 1.64 -17.35
N GLY A 450 -12.56 1.73 -17.99
CA GLY A 450 -13.04 0.67 -18.85
C GLY A 450 -11.95 0.39 -19.87
N ASN A 451 -11.62 -0.89 -20.07
CA ASN A 451 -10.58 -1.35 -21.01
C ASN A 451 -10.62 -0.48 -22.27
N SER A 452 -9.69 0.46 -22.35
CA SER A 452 -9.55 1.30 -23.53
C SER A 452 -8.98 0.38 -24.59
N CYS A 453 -9.86 -0.19 -25.41
CA CYS A 453 -9.52 -0.73 -26.72
C CYS A 453 -8.89 0.40 -27.54
N ARG A 454 -7.60 0.65 -27.34
CA ARG A 454 -6.76 1.31 -28.34
C ARG A 454 -5.96 0.20 -28.99
N SER A 455 -6.55 -0.20 -30.12
CA SER A 455 -6.06 -0.98 -31.26
C SER A 455 -4.56 -1.25 -31.33
#